data_AF-A0A497NFN3-F1
#
_entry.id   AF-A0A497NFN3-F1
#
_cell.length_a   1.000
_cell.length_b   1.000
_cell.length_c   1.000
_cell.angle_alpha   90.00
_cell.angle_beta   90.00
_cell.angle_gamma   90.00
#
_symmetry.space_group_name_H-M   'P 1'
#
loop_
_entity.id
_entity.type
_entity.pdbx_description
1 polymer ?
#
loop_
_entity_poly.entity_id
_entity_poly.type
_entity_poly.pdbx_seq_one_letter_code
_entity_poly.pdbx_strand_id
1 'polypeptide(L)'
;YVSDLCGVKPSNLYLIMVPTSSAAGFIQVSGRIVEVGMHKLARLGLNPLSVTYAHGYAPVMPPHPDYVEAMGRVNDAILYGGVTYYAVTGYKDETLGDIANRSVSSVSRQYGRPFKEIFRDAGLDFYKVDPELFAPAEITIYNVDTGRVFRAGGVNPKLLERSLGL
;
A
#
# COMPACT_ATOMS: atom_id res chain seq x y z
N TYR A 1 -1.15 27.51 -11.37
CA TYR A 1 -0.34 26.29 -11.56
C TYR A 1 -1.19 25.03 -11.69
N VAL A 2 -1.76 24.46 -10.60
CA VAL A 2 -2.55 23.20 -10.69
C VAL A 2 -3.75 23.34 -11.63
N SER A 3 -4.50 24.45 -11.54
CA SER A 3 -5.61 24.76 -12.45
C SER A 3 -5.19 24.74 -13.92
N ASP A 4 -3.99 25.22 -14.21
CA ASP A 4 -3.48 25.37 -15.58
C ASP A 4 -3.05 24.00 -16.14
N LEU A 5 -2.41 23.17 -15.30
CA LEU A 5 -2.09 21.78 -15.65
C LEU A 5 -3.35 20.94 -15.92
N CYS A 6 -4.44 21.21 -15.19
CA CYS A 6 -5.71 20.53 -15.38
C CYS A 6 -6.59 21.14 -16.48
N GLY A 7 -6.23 22.29 -17.05
CA GLY A 7 -7.03 22.99 -18.05
C GLY A 7 -8.38 23.53 -17.53
N VAL A 8 -8.48 23.84 -16.24
CA VAL A 8 -9.72 24.33 -15.60
C VAL A 8 -9.55 25.75 -15.05
N LYS A 9 -10.67 26.47 -14.91
CA LYS A 9 -10.66 27.76 -14.21
C LYS A 9 -10.35 27.55 -12.72
N PRO A 10 -9.58 28.43 -12.06
CA PRO A 10 -9.32 28.34 -10.62
C PRO A 10 -10.59 28.29 -9.76
N SER A 11 -11.68 28.94 -10.18
CA SER A 11 -12.98 28.91 -9.50
C SER A 11 -13.65 27.53 -9.48
N ASN A 12 -13.20 26.62 -10.35
CA ASN A 12 -13.72 25.26 -10.46
C ASN A 12 -12.73 24.23 -9.89
N LEU A 13 -11.62 24.68 -9.32
CA LEU A 13 -10.62 23.82 -8.68
C LEU A 13 -10.89 23.76 -7.17
N TYR A 14 -10.88 22.54 -6.64
CA TYR A 14 -11.01 22.29 -5.21
C TYR A 14 -9.75 21.57 -4.73
N LEU A 15 -9.16 22.06 -3.64
CA LEU A 15 -7.96 21.47 -3.03
C LEU A 15 -8.30 20.99 -1.62
N ILE A 16 -8.07 19.71 -1.37
CA ILE A 16 -8.22 19.10 -0.04
C ILE A 16 -6.82 18.94 0.55
N MET A 17 -6.56 19.68 1.64
CA MET A 17 -5.25 19.71 2.30
C MET A 17 -5.35 18.98 3.64
N VAL A 18 -4.52 17.96 3.82
CA VAL A 18 -4.55 17.12 5.03
C VAL A 18 -3.11 16.86 5.51
N PRO A 19 -2.74 17.28 6.73
CA PRO A 19 -1.44 16.94 7.31
C PRO A 19 -1.31 15.45 7.59
N THR A 20 -0.13 14.87 7.39
CA THR A 20 0.14 13.45 7.70
C THR A 20 -0.10 13.13 9.17
N SER A 21 0.21 14.06 10.08
CA SER A 21 0.04 13.93 11.54
C SER A 21 -1.41 14.10 12.03
N SER A 22 -2.41 14.02 11.15
CA SER A 22 -3.83 14.18 11.48
C SER A 22 -4.62 12.88 11.33
N ALA A 23 -5.78 12.79 11.99
CA ALA A 23 -6.68 11.65 11.84
C ALA A 23 -7.09 11.41 10.37
N ALA A 24 -7.43 12.48 9.64
CA ALA A 24 -7.75 12.38 8.22
C ALA A 24 -6.55 11.88 7.39
N GLY A 25 -5.32 12.27 7.77
CA GLY A 25 -4.08 11.81 7.12
C GLY A 25 -3.87 10.31 7.29
N PHE A 26 -4.07 9.80 8.50
CA PHE A 26 -3.97 8.37 8.78
C PHE A 26 -5.08 7.58 8.08
N ILE A 27 -6.32 8.07 8.10
CA ILE A 27 -7.45 7.42 7.43
C ILE A 27 -7.23 7.36 5.91
N GLN A 28 -6.87 8.48 5.28
CA GLN A 28 -6.70 8.50 3.82
C GLN A 28 -5.51 7.67 3.35
N VAL A 29 -4.44 7.56 4.15
CA VAL A 29 -3.31 6.67 3.80
C VAL A 29 -3.73 5.20 3.95
N SER A 30 -4.31 4.78 5.07
CA SER A 30 -4.80 3.40 5.23
C SER A 30 -5.86 3.03 4.19
N GLY A 31 -6.70 3.98 3.79
CA GLY A 31 -7.71 3.81 2.72
C GLY A 31 -7.12 3.54 1.34
N ARG A 32 -5.82 3.79 1.12
CA ARG A 32 -5.12 3.48 -0.15
C ARG A 32 -4.71 2.02 -0.26
N ILE A 33 -5.03 1.15 0.69
CA ILE A 33 -4.54 -0.23 0.70
C ILE A 33 -4.79 -0.99 -0.63
N VAL A 34 -5.96 -0.81 -1.25
CA VAL A 34 -6.28 -1.38 -2.57
C VAL A 34 -5.47 -0.71 -3.69
N GLU A 35 -5.24 0.60 -3.62
CA GLU A 35 -4.41 1.32 -4.59
C GLU A 35 -2.95 0.86 -4.54
N VAL A 36 -2.37 0.70 -3.34
CA VAL A 36 -1.00 0.22 -3.16
C VAL A 36 -0.82 -1.18 -3.74
N GLY A 37 -1.74 -2.12 -3.44
CA GLY A 37 -1.67 -3.45 -4.02
C GLY A 37 -1.88 -3.43 -5.54
N MET A 38 -2.81 -2.60 -6.06
CA MET A 38 -3.03 -2.46 -7.50
C MET A 38 -1.79 -1.90 -8.21
N HIS A 39 -1.14 -0.88 -7.65
CA HIS A 39 0.09 -0.31 -8.16
C HIS A 39 1.22 -1.36 -8.19
N LYS A 40 1.33 -2.18 -7.13
CA LYS A 40 2.32 -3.27 -7.08
C LYS A 40 2.05 -4.32 -8.16
N LEU A 41 0.82 -4.78 -8.31
CA LEU A 41 0.41 -5.72 -9.37
C LEU A 41 0.73 -5.17 -10.77
N ALA A 42 0.43 -3.89 -11.01
CA ALA A 42 0.72 -3.22 -12.29
C ALA A 42 2.22 -3.21 -12.61
N ARG A 43 3.06 -2.91 -11.61
CA ARG A 43 4.53 -2.97 -11.76
C ARG A 43 5.06 -4.38 -12.05
N LEU A 44 4.32 -5.42 -11.65
CA LEU A 44 4.63 -6.82 -11.94
C LEU A 44 4.04 -7.30 -13.28
N GLY A 45 3.46 -6.40 -14.07
CA GLY A 45 2.96 -6.69 -15.42
C GLY A 45 1.48 -7.10 -15.49
N LEU A 46 0.74 -6.99 -14.38
CA LEU A 46 -0.71 -7.18 -14.41
C LEU A 46 -1.39 -5.94 -15.01
N ASN A 47 -2.22 -6.11 -16.04
CA ASN A 47 -2.99 -5.03 -16.62
C ASN A 47 -4.11 -4.63 -15.63
N PRO A 48 -4.17 -3.39 -15.12
CA PRO A 48 -5.20 -2.99 -14.17
C PRO A 48 -6.64 -3.18 -14.68
N LEU A 49 -6.85 -3.14 -16.01
CA LEU A 49 -8.16 -3.35 -16.63
C LEU A 49 -8.65 -4.80 -16.56
N SER A 50 -7.79 -5.76 -16.18
CA SER A 50 -8.20 -7.15 -15.95
C SER A 50 -8.77 -7.41 -14.55
N VAL A 51 -8.64 -6.43 -13.64
CA VAL A 51 -9.23 -6.49 -12.30
C VAL A 51 -10.69 -6.07 -12.39
N THR A 52 -11.60 -7.02 -12.16
CA THR A 52 -13.05 -6.78 -12.23
C THR A 52 -13.63 -6.32 -10.89
N TYR A 53 -13.00 -6.70 -9.79
CA TYR A 53 -13.39 -6.32 -8.44
C TYR A 53 -12.19 -6.34 -7.51
N ALA A 54 -12.14 -5.40 -6.57
CA ALA A 54 -11.12 -5.37 -5.53
C ALA A 54 -11.69 -4.86 -4.22
N HIS A 55 -11.18 -5.39 -3.12
CA HIS A 55 -11.42 -4.84 -1.78
C HIS A 55 -10.19 -5.05 -0.90
N GLY A 56 -10.14 -4.34 0.21
CA GLY A 56 -9.05 -4.48 1.17
C GLY A 56 -9.31 -3.66 2.41
N TYR A 57 -8.50 -3.91 3.43
CA TYR A 57 -8.52 -3.18 4.68
C TYR A 57 -7.10 -3.02 5.22
N ALA A 58 -6.88 -1.93 5.94
CA ALA A 58 -5.67 -1.69 6.72
C ALA A 58 -6.09 -1.00 8.03
N PRO A 59 -5.36 -1.21 9.13
CA PRO A 59 -5.65 -0.52 10.38
C PRO A 59 -5.45 0.98 10.22
N VAL A 60 -6.23 1.78 10.95
CA VAL A 60 -5.92 3.20 11.15
C VAL A 60 -5.09 3.30 12.42
N MET A 61 -3.79 3.53 12.27
CA MET A 61 -2.87 3.65 13.40
C MET A 61 -3.15 4.94 14.20
N PRO A 62 -2.78 5.03 15.49
CA PRO A 62 -2.92 6.25 16.27
C PRO A 62 -2.05 7.38 15.70
N PRO A 63 -2.65 8.57 15.40
CA PRO A 63 -1.90 9.74 14.94
C PRO A 63 -0.76 10.13 15.88
N HIS A 64 0.29 10.73 15.32
CA HIS A 64 1.44 11.21 16.08
C HIS A 64 1.84 12.63 15.63
N PRO A 65 2.20 13.55 16.54
CA PRO A 65 2.56 14.92 16.18
C PRO A 65 3.91 15.02 15.45
N ASP A 66 4.89 14.17 15.81
CA ASP A 66 6.15 14.08 15.07
C ASP A 66 5.92 13.49 13.66
N TYR A 67 6.43 14.20 12.64
CA TYR A 67 6.23 13.83 11.23
C TYR A 67 6.87 12.50 10.86
N VAL A 68 8.06 12.18 11.40
CA VAL A 68 8.77 10.94 11.07
C VAL A 68 8.07 9.73 11.68
N GLU A 69 7.62 9.87 12.93
CA GLU A 69 6.77 8.85 13.59
C GLU A 69 5.42 8.70 12.86
N ALA A 70 4.77 9.81 12.47
CA ALA A 70 3.53 9.77 11.72
C ALA A 70 3.71 9.05 10.38
N MET A 71 4.76 9.41 9.63
CA MET A 71 5.10 8.78 8.36
C MET A 71 5.39 7.29 8.52
N GLY A 72 6.09 6.91 9.59
CA GLY A 72 6.31 5.52 9.95
C GLY A 72 5.00 4.76 10.12
N ARG A 73 4.13 5.24 11.02
CA ARG A 73 2.88 4.55 11.37
C ARG A 73 1.91 4.42 10.21
N VAL A 74 1.74 5.45 9.38
CA VAL A 74 0.82 5.37 8.23
C VAL A 74 1.29 4.37 7.18
N ASN A 75 2.61 4.23 6.98
CA ASN A 75 3.15 3.21 6.07
C ASN A 75 3.09 1.82 6.71
N ASP A 76 3.48 1.68 7.98
CA ASP A 76 3.44 0.40 8.71
C ASP A 76 2.03 -0.20 8.73
N ALA A 77 0.99 0.64 8.78
CA ALA A 77 -0.40 0.21 8.63
C ALA A 77 -0.65 -0.60 7.35
N ILE A 78 -0.08 -0.17 6.22
CA ILE A 78 -0.20 -0.81 4.91
C ILE A 78 0.75 -2.01 4.83
N LEU A 79 2.02 -1.79 5.17
CA LEU A 79 3.10 -2.76 5.01
C LEU A 79 2.92 -4.00 5.88
N TYR A 80 2.39 -3.83 7.09
CA TYR A 80 2.30 -4.90 8.10
C TYR A 80 0.85 -5.22 8.49
N GLY A 81 -0.11 -4.34 8.20
CA GLY A 81 -1.52 -4.53 8.52
C GLY A 81 -2.46 -4.62 7.32
N GLY A 82 -1.96 -4.35 6.12
CA GLY A 82 -2.77 -4.23 4.92
C GLY A 82 -3.10 -5.56 4.29
N VAL A 83 -4.39 -5.82 4.08
CA VAL A 83 -4.91 -7.04 3.44
C VAL A 83 -5.72 -6.65 2.23
N THR A 84 -5.49 -7.34 1.11
CA THR A 84 -6.13 -7.02 -0.18
C THR A 84 -6.63 -8.26 -0.90
N TYR A 85 -7.65 -8.06 -1.72
CA TYR A 85 -8.25 -9.06 -2.59
C TYR A 85 -8.52 -8.45 -3.97
N TYR A 86 -8.20 -9.21 -5.02
CA TYR A 86 -8.43 -8.83 -6.41
C TYR A 86 -9.05 -10.00 -7.19
N ALA A 87 -10.17 -9.77 -7.88
CA ALA A 87 -10.74 -10.68 -8.85
C ALA A 87 -10.23 -10.34 -10.25
N VAL A 88 -9.54 -11.28 -10.89
CA VAL A 88 -8.80 -11.07 -12.14
C VAL A 88 -9.29 -12.04 -13.22
N THR A 89 -9.44 -11.55 -14.46
CA THR A 89 -9.77 -12.35 -15.66
C THR A 89 -8.66 -12.21 -16.71
N GLY A 90 -8.56 -13.15 -17.64
CA GLY A 90 -7.63 -13.11 -18.77
C GLY A 90 -6.19 -13.51 -18.44
N TYR A 91 -5.96 -14.23 -17.35
CA TYR A 91 -4.63 -14.66 -16.91
C TYR A 91 -4.57 -16.16 -16.61
N LYS A 92 -3.39 -16.75 -16.84
CA LYS A 92 -3.10 -18.13 -16.43
C LYS A 92 -2.85 -18.21 -14.93
N ASP A 93 -3.24 -19.34 -14.34
CA ASP A 93 -3.08 -19.63 -12.91
C ASP A 93 -1.62 -19.50 -12.45
N GLU A 94 -0.67 -20.01 -13.23
CA GLU A 94 0.76 -19.94 -12.89
C GLU A 94 1.27 -18.50 -12.83
N THR A 95 0.78 -17.64 -13.74
CA THR A 95 1.13 -16.23 -13.77
C THR A 95 0.58 -15.49 -12.56
N LEU A 96 -0.68 -15.73 -12.19
CA LEU A 96 -1.28 -15.10 -11.01
C LEU A 96 -0.64 -15.60 -9.71
N GLY A 97 -0.25 -16.87 -9.64
CA GLY A 97 0.52 -17.42 -8.52
C GLY A 97 1.88 -16.74 -8.33
N ASP A 98 2.67 -16.55 -9.41
CA ASP A 98 3.95 -15.83 -9.35
C ASP A 98 3.76 -14.37 -8.91
N ILE A 99 2.80 -13.68 -9.54
CA ILE A 99 2.51 -12.28 -9.22
C ILE A 99 2.09 -12.14 -7.76
N ALA A 100 1.18 -12.98 -7.26
CA ALA A 100 0.75 -12.93 -5.85
C ALA A 100 1.94 -13.04 -4.89
N ASN A 101 2.81 -14.03 -5.09
CA ASN A 101 3.98 -14.27 -4.24
C ASN A 101 4.98 -13.11 -4.22
N ARG A 102 4.99 -12.28 -5.27
CA ARG A 102 5.88 -11.12 -5.41
C ARG A 102 5.22 -9.80 -5.02
N SER A 103 3.92 -9.81 -4.70
CA SER A 103 3.10 -8.61 -4.48
C SER A 103 2.93 -8.24 -3.01
N VAL A 104 3.76 -8.76 -2.11
CA VAL A 104 3.67 -8.51 -0.67
C VAL A 104 4.92 -7.86 -0.12
N SER A 105 4.76 -7.04 0.92
CA SER A 105 5.84 -6.26 1.53
C SER A 105 7.00 -7.12 2.03
N SER A 106 6.72 -8.36 2.45
CA SER A 106 7.70 -9.31 2.99
C SER A 106 8.75 -9.80 1.98
N VAL A 107 8.57 -9.52 0.68
CA VAL A 107 9.56 -9.80 -0.37
C VAL A 107 10.70 -8.77 -0.38
N SER A 108 10.46 -7.55 0.13
CA SER A 108 11.49 -6.51 0.19
C SER A 108 12.58 -6.88 1.18
N ARG A 109 13.83 -6.55 0.82
CA ARG A 109 15.00 -6.73 1.72
C ARG A 109 14.96 -5.81 2.93
N GLN A 110 14.17 -4.74 2.89
CA GLN A 110 14.02 -3.79 3.99
C GLN A 110 12.88 -4.15 4.94
N TYR A 111 12.09 -5.19 4.64
CA TYR A 111 11.05 -5.69 5.52
C TYR A 111 11.62 -6.18 6.87
N GLY A 112 10.84 -6.06 7.94
CA GLY A 112 11.19 -6.60 9.26
C GLY A 112 11.48 -5.56 10.34
N ARG A 113 11.31 -4.27 10.04
CA ARG A 113 11.53 -3.17 10.99
C ARG A 113 10.61 -1.98 10.68
N PRO A 114 10.18 -1.20 11.69
CA PRO A 114 9.29 -0.06 11.48
C PRO A 114 9.76 0.88 10.38
N PHE A 115 8.83 1.38 9.55
CA PHE A 115 9.15 2.25 8.42
C PHE A 115 9.86 3.53 8.84
N LYS A 116 9.63 4.05 10.06
CA LYS A 116 10.39 5.19 10.60
C LYS A 116 11.90 4.94 10.64
N GLU A 117 12.33 3.70 10.93
CA GLU A 117 13.74 3.33 10.96
C GLU A 117 14.30 3.29 9.52
N ILE A 118 13.54 2.69 8.60
CA ILE A 118 13.87 2.64 7.17
C ILE A 118 14.00 4.05 6.59
N PHE A 119 13.06 4.92 6.93
CA PHE A 119 12.99 6.29 6.44
C PHE A 119 14.12 7.15 6.99
N ARG A 120 14.50 6.97 8.27
CA ARG A 120 15.69 7.62 8.86
C ARG A 120 16.98 7.15 8.18
N ASP A 121 17.16 5.84 7.98
CA ASP A 121 18.34 5.28 7.30
C ASP A 121 18.45 5.76 5.85
N ALA A 122 17.32 5.99 5.19
CA ALA A 122 17.24 6.57 3.85
C ALA A 122 17.52 8.08 3.83
N GLY A 123 17.83 8.72 4.97
CA GLY A 123 18.06 10.16 5.06
C GLY A 123 16.78 10.97 4.84
N LEU A 124 15.62 10.43 5.22
CA LEU A 124 14.29 11.01 5.04
C LEU A 124 13.93 11.24 3.56
N ASP A 125 14.50 10.43 2.67
CA ASP A 125 14.26 10.48 1.23
C ASP A 125 13.55 9.21 0.76
N PHE A 126 12.29 9.36 0.34
CA PHE A 126 11.45 8.26 -0.16
C PHE A 126 12.06 7.55 -1.37
N TYR A 127 12.83 8.25 -2.22
CA TYR A 127 13.42 7.66 -3.42
C TYR A 127 14.56 6.69 -3.11
N LYS A 128 15.09 6.72 -1.87
CA LYS A 128 16.12 5.79 -1.40
C LYS A 128 15.55 4.58 -0.67
N VAL A 129 14.23 4.52 -0.49
CA VAL A 129 13.53 3.34 0.03
C VAL A 129 13.34 2.33 -1.10
N ASP A 130 13.50 1.05 -0.79
CA ASP A 130 13.25 -0.04 -1.72
C ASP A 130 11.80 0.04 -2.23
N PRO A 131 11.58 0.28 -3.54
CA PRO A 131 10.25 0.38 -4.09
C PRO A 131 9.45 -0.91 -3.92
N GLU A 132 10.13 -2.05 -3.76
CA GLU A 132 9.46 -3.33 -3.53
C GLU A 132 8.78 -3.41 -2.17
N LEU A 133 9.17 -2.55 -1.22
CA LEU A 133 8.57 -2.48 0.11
C LEU A 133 7.12 -2.01 0.05
N PHE A 134 6.78 -1.08 -0.86
CA PHE A 134 5.45 -0.48 -0.98
C PHE A 134 4.44 -1.48 -1.59
N ALA A 135 4.00 -2.41 -0.74
CA ALA A 135 3.10 -3.50 -1.04
C ALA A 135 2.26 -3.81 0.21
N PRO A 136 1.09 -4.44 0.06
CA PRO A 136 0.29 -4.90 1.20
C PRO A 136 1.03 -5.98 2.01
N ALA A 137 0.65 -6.13 3.28
CA ALA A 137 1.12 -7.25 4.10
C ALA A 137 0.64 -8.59 3.55
N GLU A 138 -0.60 -8.64 3.05
CA GLU A 138 -1.22 -9.82 2.46
C GLU A 138 -2.00 -9.48 1.20
N ILE A 139 -1.92 -10.35 0.21
CA ILE A 139 -2.69 -10.26 -1.04
C ILE A 139 -3.39 -11.58 -1.34
N THR A 140 -4.62 -11.48 -1.83
CA THR A 140 -5.37 -12.59 -2.42
C THR A 140 -5.74 -12.23 -3.85
N ILE A 141 -5.43 -13.11 -4.80
CA ILE A 141 -5.83 -12.99 -6.20
C ILE A 141 -6.75 -14.16 -6.54
N TYR A 142 -7.97 -13.86 -6.95
CA TYR A 142 -8.94 -14.82 -7.45
C TYR A 142 -8.96 -14.78 -8.97
N ASN A 143 -8.71 -15.92 -9.60
CA ASN A 143 -8.87 -16.08 -11.03
C ASN A 143 -10.34 -16.37 -11.35
N VAL A 144 -11.02 -15.41 -11.95
CA VAL A 144 -12.43 -15.51 -12.33
C VAL A 144 -12.65 -16.61 -13.37
N ASP A 145 -11.67 -16.83 -14.26
CA ASP A 145 -11.82 -17.76 -15.38
C ASP A 145 -11.69 -19.23 -14.94
N THR A 146 -10.84 -19.51 -13.95
CA THR A 146 -10.53 -20.88 -13.50
C THR A 146 -11.13 -21.23 -12.14
N GLY A 147 -11.55 -20.23 -11.37
CA GLY A 147 -12.03 -20.40 -10.01
C GLY A 147 -10.91 -20.55 -8.95
N ARG A 148 -9.63 -20.50 -9.34
CA ARG A 148 -8.51 -20.66 -8.39
C ARG A 148 -8.24 -19.39 -7.59
N VAL A 149 -7.70 -19.57 -6.39
CA VAL A 149 -7.32 -18.49 -5.48
C VAL A 149 -5.84 -18.65 -5.12
N PHE A 150 -5.09 -17.55 -5.21
CA PHE A 150 -3.70 -17.44 -4.83
C PHE A 150 -3.58 -16.44 -3.70
N ARG A 151 -2.96 -16.85 -2.59
CA ARG A 151 -2.75 -15.98 -1.41
C ARG A 151 -1.29 -15.98 -1.04
N ALA A 152 -0.76 -14.80 -0.72
CA ALA A 152 0.62 -14.63 -0.30
C ALA A 152 0.73 -13.57 0.80
N GLY A 153 1.84 -13.64 1.55
CA GLY A 153 2.12 -12.75 2.66
C GLY A 153 1.33 -13.07 3.93
N GLY A 154 1.18 -12.07 4.78
CA GLY A 154 0.46 -12.16 6.04
C GLY A 154 0.62 -10.89 6.87
N VAL A 155 -0.41 -10.57 7.65
CA VAL A 155 -0.38 -9.49 8.64
C VAL A 155 0.69 -9.78 9.70
N ASN A 156 1.40 -8.75 10.14
CA ASN A 156 2.45 -8.83 11.15
C ASN A 156 2.12 -7.94 12.37
N PRO A 157 1.31 -8.43 13.32
CA PRO A 157 0.92 -7.67 14.50
C PRO A 157 2.12 -7.21 15.35
N LYS A 158 3.18 -8.04 15.44
CA LYS A 158 4.38 -7.72 16.23
C LYS A 158 5.11 -6.49 15.69
N LEU A 159 5.16 -6.30 14.36
CA LEU A 159 5.76 -5.08 13.79
C LEU A 159 4.86 -3.87 13.96
N LEU A 160 3.54 -4.04 13.93
CA LEU A 160 2.59 -2.97 14.26
C LEU A 160 2.74 -2.53 15.72
N GLU A 161 2.82 -3.48 16.67
CA GLU A 161 3.10 -3.21 18.09
C GLU A 161 4.43 -2.47 18.25
N ARG A 162 5.51 -2.96 17.63
CA ARG A 162 6.82 -2.29 17.65
C ARG A 162 6.79 -0.89 17.05
N SER A 163 6.00 -0.65 16.00
CA SER A 163 5.80 0.68 15.41
C SER A 163 5.16 1.66 16.41
N LEU A 164 4.26 1.15 17.26
CA LEU A 164 3.61 1.90 18.32
C LEU A 164 4.46 2.03 19.59
N GLY A 165 5.54 1.25 19.71
CA GLY A 165 6.36 1.16 20.92
C GLY A 165 5.71 0.31 22.02
N LEU A 166 4.92 -0.68 21.63
CA LEU A 166 4.29 -1.69 22.49
C LEU A 166 5.11 -2.98 22.54
#